data_AF-A0A4R6ILD9-F1
#
_entry.id   AF-A0A4R6ILD9-F1
#
_cell.length_a   1.000
_cell.length_b   1.000
_cell.length_c   1.000
_cell.angle_alpha   90.00
_cell.angle_beta   90.00
_cell.angle_gamma   90.00
#
_symmetry.space_group_name_H-M   'P 1'
#
loop_
_entity.id
_entity.type
_entity.pdbx_description
1 polymer ?
#
loop_
_entity_poly.entity_id
_entity_poly.type
_entity_poly.pdbx_seq_one_letter_code
_entity_poly.pdbx_strand_id
1 'polypeptide(L)'
;MYLIIVVAILLAILIPLLINRIFASILNGSYADPGNFSKGVGYTLTKLPIQGDLEFDTNDSSADYVSSIYMDTLNLNFKVIVKVYAGSHDNFETIYITFDQYGKILEKDRYIPLQTDTRYQLNREKSDGDGNVVLRASDVKKDAVNHLLNCRLLDGVLPPWPKWKQRTSPVYINHFAMEDFHPSDLNPFEIGGINGNGRTSIWYGTAYCDIRFMDKLVKLKIPFGYDNLLWFTNDYHAKLQYYKLPKEFEHKIPVRFLQLEHDVYILRAEK
;
A
#
# COMPACT_ATOMS: atom_id res chain seq x y z
N MET A 1 -5.65 21.80 -44.93
CA MET A 1 -4.38 21.42 -44.28
C MET A 1 -4.47 21.50 -42.75
N TYR A 2 -4.75 22.67 -42.16
CA TYR A 2 -4.89 22.82 -40.70
C TYR A 2 -5.93 21.90 -40.04
N LEU A 3 -7.10 21.73 -40.66
CA LEU A 3 -8.13 20.81 -40.15
C LEU A 3 -7.63 19.36 -40.06
N ILE A 4 -6.86 18.90 -41.05
CA ILE A 4 -6.31 17.53 -41.07
C ILE A 4 -5.29 17.35 -39.95
N ILE A 5 -4.46 18.36 -39.71
CA ILE A 5 -3.47 18.35 -38.61
C ILE A 5 -4.18 18.29 -37.25
N VAL A 6 -5.22 19.12 -37.05
CA VAL A 6 -6.02 19.12 -35.81
C VAL A 6 -6.70 17.77 -35.60
N VAL A 7 -7.30 17.19 -36.64
CA VAL A 7 -7.93 15.87 -36.56
C VAL A 7 -6.90 14.78 -36.24
N ALA A 8 -5.71 14.82 -36.85
CA ALA A 8 -4.65 13.86 -36.57
C ALA A 8 -4.17 13.93 -35.11
N ILE A 9 -4.01 15.14 -34.56
CA ILE A 9 -3.64 15.35 -33.15
C ILE A 9 -4.74 14.83 -32.22
N LEU A 10 -6.00 15.14 -32.49
CA LEU A 10 -7.13 14.66 -31.69
C LEU A 10 -7.22 13.13 -31.71
N LEU A 11 -7.07 12.50 -32.88
CA LEU A 11 -7.09 11.04 -32.99
C LEU A 11 -5.91 10.38 -32.26
N ALA A 12 -4.71 11.01 -32.29
CA ALA A 12 -3.54 10.51 -31.58
C ALA A 12 -3.74 10.45 -30.06
N ILE A 13 -4.65 11.27 -29.50
CA ILE A 13 -4.99 11.26 -28.06
C ILE A 13 -6.20 10.36 -27.80
N LEU A 14 -7.25 10.48 -28.60
CA LEU A 14 -8.52 9.79 -28.38
C LEU A 14 -8.42 8.28 -28.59
N ILE A 15 -7.66 7.81 -29.59
CA ILE A 15 -7.54 6.38 -29.89
C ILE A 15 -6.87 5.62 -28.74
N PRO A 16 -5.71 6.05 -28.19
CA PRO A 16 -5.13 5.40 -27.03
C PRO A 16 -6.03 5.40 -25.79
N LEU A 17 -6.76 6.49 -25.52
CA LEU A 17 -7.73 6.54 -24.41
C LEU A 17 -8.89 5.55 -24.62
N LEU A 18 -9.38 5.41 -25.86
CA LEU A 18 -10.39 4.40 -26.19
C LEU A 18 -9.84 2.99 -25.97
N ILE A 19 -8.64 2.71 -26.46
CA ILE A 19 -7.96 1.42 -26.25
C ILE A 19 -7.78 1.15 -24.74
N ASN A 20 -7.34 2.15 -23.97
CA ASN A 20 -7.16 2.08 -22.53
C ASN A 20 -8.46 1.66 -21.82
N ARG A 21 -9.59 2.25 -22.20
CA ARG A 21 -10.92 1.90 -21.68
C ARG A 21 -11.37 0.50 -22.08
N ILE A 22 -11.09 0.06 -23.31
CA ILE A 22 -11.42 -1.30 -23.76
C ILE A 22 -10.67 -2.32 -22.90
N PHE A 23 -9.36 -2.15 -22.70
CA PHE A 23 -8.57 -3.04 -21.83
C PHE A 23 -9.06 -3.02 -20.38
N ALA A 24 -9.36 -1.84 -19.83
CA ALA A 24 -9.93 -1.71 -18.49
C ALA A 24 -11.24 -2.50 -18.35
N SER A 25 -12.14 -2.37 -19.34
CA SER A 25 -13.41 -3.11 -19.38
C SER A 25 -13.22 -4.62 -19.42
N ILE A 26 -12.23 -5.12 -20.17
CA ILE A 26 -11.91 -6.56 -20.21
C ILE A 26 -11.43 -7.04 -18.84
N LEU A 27 -10.58 -6.26 -18.17
CA LEU A 27 -9.99 -6.65 -16.89
C LEU A 27 -10.97 -6.52 -15.71
N ASN A 28 -11.98 -5.65 -15.80
CA ASN A 28 -12.96 -5.42 -14.74
C ASN A 28 -13.65 -6.67 -14.18
N GLY A 29 -13.86 -7.69 -15.00
CA GLY A 29 -14.46 -8.96 -14.55
C GLY A 29 -13.47 -9.91 -13.85
N SER A 30 -12.17 -9.64 -13.91
CA SER A 30 -11.11 -10.54 -13.41
C SER A 30 -10.28 -9.96 -12.26
N TYR A 31 -10.48 -8.68 -11.95
CA TYR A 31 -9.88 -7.98 -10.82
C TYR A 31 -11.00 -7.48 -9.91
N ALA A 32 -10.81 -7.60 -8.61
CA ALA A 32 -11.80 -7.21 -7.62
C ALA A 32 -11.40 -5.93 -6.89
N ASP A 33 -12.40 -5.17 -6.45
CA ASP A 33 -12.19 -4.00 -5.59
C ASP A 33 -11.80 -4.46 -4.18
N PRO A 34 -10.87 -3.78 -3.48
CA PRO A 34 -10.37 -4.20 -2.18
C PRO A 34 -11.49 -4.30 -1.13
N GLY A 35 -12.50 -3.42 -1.20
CA GLY A 35 -13.67 -3.43 -0.31
C GLY A 35 -14.69 -4.54 -0.60
N ASN A 36 -14.71 -5.08 -1.83
CA ASN A 36 -15.66 -6.12 -2.25
C ASN A 36 -15.00 -7.50 -2.39
N PHE A 37 -13.76 -7.64 -1.90
CA PHE A 37 -12.99 -8.86 -2.06
C PHE A 37 -13.42 -9.93 -1.04
N SER A 38 -14.61 -10.50 -1.21
CA SER A 38 -15.03 -11.68 -0.45
C SER A 38 -14.79 -12.92 -1.31
N LYS A 39 -13.63 -13.56 -1.12
CA LYS A 39 -13.25 -14.88 -1.65
C LYS A 39 -12.87 -14.89 -3.14
N GLY A 40 -11.57 -14.94 -3.40
CA GLY A 40 -11.02 -15.28 -4.71
C GLY A 40 -10.12 -16.50 -4.59
N VAL A 41 -10.26 -17.48 -5.49
CA VAL A 41 -9.34 -18.62 -5.73
C VAL A 41 -8.57 -19.14 -4.49
N GLY A 42 -9.30 -19.42 -3.40
CA GLY A 42 -8.75 -19.99 -2.16
C GLY A 42 -7.95 -19.02 -1.28
N TYR A 43 -8.30 -17.74 -1.28
CA TYR A 43 -7.85 -16.72 -0.32
C TYR A 43 -8.95 -15.67 -0.10
N THR A 44 -8.83 -14.94 1.01
CA THR A 44 -9.75 -13.85 1.38
C THR A 44 -8.96 -12.60 1.75
N LEU A 45 -9.47 -11.45 1.35
CA LEU A 45 -8.96 -10.15 1.74
C LEU A 45 -10.03 -9.50 2.61
N THR A 46 -9.69 -9.17 3.85
CA THR A 46 -10.65 -8.61 4.82
C THR A 46 -10.13 -7.27 5.32
N LYS A 47 -10.91 -6.20 5.10
CA LYS A 47 -10.62 -4.89 5.69
C LYS A 47 -10.70 -4.98 7.21
N LEU A 48 -9.72 -4.41 7.91
CA LEU A 48 -9.75 -4.31 9.36
C LEU A 48 -10.83 -3.32 9.81
N PRO A 49 -11.68 -3.71 10.78
CA PRO A 49 -12.71 -2.82 11.30
C PRO A 49 -12.10 -1.85 12.33
N ILE A 50 -11.23 -0.95 11.88
CA ILE A 50 -10.68 0.14 12.70
C ILE A 50 -11.74 1.23 12.82
N GLN A 51 -12.01 1.70 14.04
CA GLN A 51 -12.90 2.83 14.27
C GLN A 51 -12.12 4.15 14.18
N GLY A 52 -12.70 5.14 13.50
CA GLY A 52 -12.14 6.49 13.34
C GLY A 52 -11.30 6.68 12.08
N ASP A 53 -10.91 7.93 11.83
CA ASP A 53 -10.14 8.31 10.64
C ASP A 53 -8.64 8.11 10.91
N LEU A 54 -8.04 7.27 10.09
CA LEU A 54 -6.62 6.94 10.09
C LEU A 54 -5.83 8.12 9.52
N GLU A 55 -4.84 8.66 10.24
CA GLU A 55 -4.04 9.79 9.75
C GLU A 55 -2.82 9.33 8.93
N PHE A 56 -2.56 10.03 7.83
CA PHE A 56 -1.38 9.85 6.98
C PHE A 56 -0.45 11.05 7.18
N ASP A 57 0.72 10.86 7.77
CA ASP A 57 1.74 11.91 7.77
C ASP A 57 2.49 11.86 6.43
N THR A 58 2.21 12.83 5.57
CA THR A 58 2.80 12.92 4.23
C THR A 58 4.15 13.64 4.22
N ASN A 59 4.66 14.09 5.37
CA ASN A 59 5.84 14.97 5.42
C ASN A 59 7.18 14.24 5.54
N ASP A 60 7.18 12.93 5.80
CA ASP A 60 8.41 12.13 5.78
C ASP A 60 8.50 11.36 4.45
N SER A 61 9.67 11.44 3.82
CA SER A 61 9.95 10.84 2.50
C SER A 61 10.03 9.30 2.51
N SER A 62 9.83 8.68 3.67
CA SER A 62 9.47 7.27 3.78
C SER A 62 7.96 7.18 3.83
N ALA A 63 7.34 6.26 3.07
CA ALA A 63 5.91 5.97 3.15
C ALA A 63 5.51 5.59 4.59
N ASP A 64 5.25 6.59 5.42
CA ASP A 64 5.11 6.43 6.85
C ASP A 64 3.75 5.88 7.16
N TYR A 65 3.79 4.58 7.44
CA TYR A 65 2.65 3.74 7.62
C TYR A 65 1.71 4.26 8.71
N VAL A 66 0.45 4.47 8.35
CA VAL A 66 -0.67 4.67 9.29
C VAL A 66 -0.78 3.55 10.34
N SER A 67 -0.16 2.39 10.06
CA SER A 67 -0.14 1.23 10.95
C SER A 67 1.26 0.65 11.13
N SER A 68 1.59 0.23 12.34
CA SER A 68 2.75 -0.63 12.61
C SER A 68 2.27 -2.04 12.89
N ILE A 69 2.74 -3.00 12.09
CA ILE A 69 2.30 -4.39 12.16
C ILE A 69 3.40 -5.25 12.77
N TYR A 70 3.12 -5.84 13.92
CA TYR A 70 4.05 -6.68 14.65
C TYR A 70 3.62 -8.14 14.60
N MET A 71 4.59 -9.05 14.63
CA MET A 71 4.39 -10.48 14.77
C MET A 71 5.00 -10.96 16.09
N ASP A 72 4.18 -11.49 16.99
CA ASP A 72 4.63 -12.25 18.16
C ASP A 72 5.20 -13.59 17.67
N THR A 73 6.52 -13.72 17.76
CA THR A 73 7.24 -14.90 17.24
C THR A 73 7.08 -16.15 18.10
N LEU A 74 6.60 -16.01 19.35
CA LEU A 74 6.38 -17.12 20.26
C LEU A 74 4.97 -17.72 20.08
N ASN A 75 3.95 -16.85 20.11
CA ASN A 75 2.56 -17.27 20.00
C ASN A 75 2.03 -17.26 18.55
N LEU A 76 2.82 -16.73 17.60
CA LEU A 76 2.48 -16.56 16.19
C LEU A 76 1.26 -15.65 15.95
N ASN A 77 0.99 -14.75 16.89
CA ASN A 77 -0.05 -13.75 16.78
C ASN A 77 0.46 -12.50 16.07
N PHE A 78 -0.44 -11.71 15.52
CA PHE A 78 -0.15 -10.41 14.93
C PHE A 78 -0.77 -9.29 15.77
N LYS A 79 -0.09 -8.15 15.84
CA LYS A 79 -0.57 -6.95 16.51
C LYS A 79 -0.45 -5.78 15.54
N VAL A 80 -1.58 -5.20 15.19
CA VAL A 80 -1.66 -4.00 14.35
C VAL A 80 -1.89 -2.82 15.28
N ILE A 81 -0.96 -1.87 15.27
CA ILE A 81 -1.02 -0.62 16.03
C ILE A 81 -1.30 0.50 15.05
N VAL A 82 -2.36 1.27 15.27
CA VAL A 82 -2.76 2.40 14.39
C VAL A 82 -2.95 3.66 15.21
N LYS A 83 -2.63 4.81 14.59
CA LYS A 83 -2.98 6.13 15.13
C LYS A 83 -4.30 6.60 14.50
N VAL A 84 -5.21 7.05 15.34
CA VAL A 84 -6.56 7.49 14.95
C VAL A 84 -6.78 8.92 15.45
N TYR A 85 -7.34 9.76 14.59
CA TYR A 85 -7.66 11.14 14.96
C TYR A 85 -8.86 11.19 15.92
N ALA A 86 -8.70 11.87 17.07
CA ALA A 86 -9.70 11.90 18.14
C ALA A 86 -10.61 13.16 18.12
N GLY A 87 -10.59 13.95 17.03
CA GLY A 87 -11.57 15.02 16.81
C GLY A 87 -11.22 16.42 17.35
N SER A 88 -10.03 16.65 17.91
CA SER A 88 -9.55 18.02 18.21
C SER A 88 -8.02 18.12 18.20
N HIS A 89 -7.48 19.07 17.41
CA HIS A 89 -6.09 19.58 17.36
C HIS A 89 -5.03 18.67 18.00
N ASP A 90 -4.24 17.99 17.16
CA ASP A 90 -3.08 17.13 17.50
C ASP A 90 -3.33 15.99 18.51
N ASN A 91 -4.58 15.73 18.90
CA ASN A 91 -4.91 14.60 19.76
C ASN A 91 -5.16 13.33 18.92
N PHE A 92 -4.25 12.37 19.07
CA PHE A 92 -4.32 11.06 18.45
C PHE A 92 -4.49 9.98 19.50
N GLU A 93 -5.40 9.05 19.24
CA GLU A 93 -5.52 7.82 20.01
C GLU A 93 -4.76 6.70 19.30
N THR A 94 -4.22 5.78 20.08
CA THR A 94 -3.60 4.57 19.52
C THR A 94 -4.53 3.39 19.75
N ILE A 95 -4.90 2.72 18.67
CA ILE A 95 -5.73 1.51 18.70
C ILE A 95 -4.86 0.29 18.42
N TYR A 96 -5.15 -0.79 19.15
CA TYR A 96 -4.52 -2.09 18.99
C TYR A 96 -5.56 -3.10 18.52
N ILE A 97 -5.19 -3.87 17.50
CA ILE A 97 -5.96 -5.03 17.08
C ILE A 97 -5.03 -6.23 17.03
N THR A 98 -5.40 -7.30 17.73
CA THR A 98 -4.62 -8.54 17.80
C THR A 98 -5.30 -9.63 16.97
N PHE A 99 -4.52 -10.39 16.21
CA PHE A 99 -4.97 -11.50 15.39
C PHE A 99 -4.17 -12.76 15.68
N ASP A 100 -4.77 -13.92 15.44
CA ASP A 100 -4.03 -15.19 15.40
C ASP A 100 -3.27 -15.38 14.08
N GLN A 101 -2.51 -16.47 13.98
CA GLN A 101 -1.78 -16.86 12.78
C GLN A 101 -2.66 -17.15 11.55
N TYR A 102 -3.98 -17.15 11.69
CA TYR A 102 -4.95 -17.36 10.60
C TYR A 102 -5.74 -16.07 10.27
N GLY A 103 -5.41 -14.95 10.92
CA GLY A 103 -6.05 -13.66 10.69
C GLY A 103 -7.43 -13.55 11.38
N LYS A 104 -7.71 -14.38 12.38
CA LYS A 104 -8.91 -14.22 13.23
C LYS A 104 -8.62 -13.16 14.28
N ILE A 105 -9.54 -12.22 14.45
CA ILE A 105 -9.45 -11.18 15.50
C ILE A 105 -9.55 -11.86 16.87
N LEU A 106 -8.55 -11.63 17.72
CA LEU A 106 -8.50 -12.09 19.11
C LEU A 106 -8.90 -10.98 20.08
N GLU A 107 -8.50 -9.74 19.79
CA GLU A 107 -8.74 -8.55 20.62
C GLU A 107 -8.95 -7.34 19.70
N LYS A 108 -9.92 -6.49 20.04
CA LYS A 108 -10.30 -5.29 19.27
C LYS A 108 -10.41 -4.09 20.21
N ASP A 109 -10.05 -2.90 19.72
CA ASP A 109 -10.37 -1.60 20.32
C ASP A 109 -9.85 -1.39 21.76
N ARG A 110 -8.61 -1.84 22.05
CA ARG A 110 -7.97 -1.48 23.32
C ARG A 110 -7.34 -0.10 23.21
N TYR A 111 -7.95 0.88 23.87
CA TYR A 111 -7.45 2.25 23.99
C TYR A 111 -6.35 2.34 25.05
N ILE A 112 -5.24 3.02 24.72
CA ILE A 112 -4.24 3.42 25.71
C ILE A 112 -4.38 4.93 25.96
N PRO A 113 -4.72 5.38 27.18
CA PRO A 113 -4.76 6.80 27.49
C PRO A 113 -3.36 7.41 27.36
N LEU A 114 -3.33 8.65 26.83
CA LEU A 114 -2.20 9.45 26.34
C LEU A 114 -1.08 9.76 27.36
N GLN A 115 -0.95 9.03 28.47
CA GLN A 115 -0.13 9.42 29.63
C GLN A 115 1.29 8.86 29.71
N THR A 116 1.79 8.18 28.68
CA THR A 116 3.24 7.95 28.60
C THR A 116 3.75 8.50 27.30
N ASP A 117 4.77 9.33 27.42
CA ASP A 117 5.64 9.93 26.41
C ASP A 117 6.38 8.82 25.62
N THR A 118 5.58 7.92 25.07
CA THR A 118 6.00 6.71 24.38
C THR A 118 6.25 7.15 22.96
N ARG A 119 7.36 7.88 22.77
CA ARG A 119 7.96 7.97 21.45
C ARG A 119 8.25 6.53 21.05
N TYR A 120 7.37 5.95 20.23
CA TYR A 120 7.69 4.76 19.48
C TYR A 120 9.01 5.09 18.79
N GLN A 121 10.13 4.57 19.30
CA GLN A 121 11.40 4.63 18.58
C GLN A 121 11.19 3.72 17.37
N LEU A 122 10.58 4.30 16.34
CA LEU A 122 10.39 3.73 15.02
C LEU A 122 11.77 3.66 14.39
N ASN A 123 12.55 2.66 14.80
CA ASN A 123 13.83 2.35 14.21
C ASN A 123 13.54 1.78 12.82
N ARG A 124 13.54 2.66 11.81
CA ARG A 124 13.35 2.28 10.40
C ARG A 124 14.65 1.75 9.82
N GLU A 125 14.54 0.83 8.86
CA GLU A 125 15.64 0.58 7.94
C GLU A 125 15.84 1.84 7.09
N LYS A 126 16.93 2.57 7.35
CA LYS A 126 17.34 3.67 6.48
C LYS A 126 18.25 3.09 5.41
N SER A 127 17.78 3.09 4.18
CA SER A 127 18.62 2.75 3.03
C SER A 127 19.31 4.01 2.50
N ASP A 128 20.52 3.86 1.97
CA ASP A 128 21.17 4.93 1.21
C ASP A 128 20.52 5.09 -0.18
N GLY A 129 20.99 6.07 -0.93
CA GLY A 129 20.53 6.33 -2.31
C GLY A 129 20.77 5.17 -3.28
N ASP A 130 21.56 4.17 -2.90
CA ASP A 130 21.86 2.98 -3.69
C ASP A 130 21.05 1.75 -3.23
N GLY A 131 20.19 1.93 -2.22
CA GLY A 131 19.33 0.88 -1.68
C GLY A 131 20.00 -0.05 -0.67
N ASN A 132 21.22 0.27 -0.19
CA ASN A 132 21.87 -0.49 0.85
C ASN A 132 21.35 -0.07 2.22
N VAL A 133 21.06 -1.05 3.08
CA VAL A 133 20.56 -0.80 4.44
C VAL A 133 21.71 -0.24 5.30
N VAL A 134 21.62 1.04 5.65
CA VAL A 134 22.62 1.77 6.45
C VAL A 134 22.32 1.67 7.95
N LEU A 135 21.08 1.34 8.31
CA LEU A 135 20.66 1.15 9.69
C LEU A 135 19.69 -0.03 9.78
N ARG A 136 19.94 -1.00 10.67
CA ARG A 136 18.99 -2.07 11.02
C ARG A 136 18.48 -1.87 12.44
N ALA A 137 17.18 -1.96 12.63
CA ALA A 137 16.56 -1.90 13.93
C ALA A 137 17.06 -3.04 14.83
N SER A 138 17.43 -2.71 16.07
CA SER A 138 17.54 -3.69 17.15
C SER A 138 16.14 -4.01 17.70
N ASP A 139 15.93 -5.27 18.09
CA ASP A 139 14.72 -5.76 18.76
C ASP A 139 14.22 -4.77 19.83
N VAL A 140 12.90 -4.53 19.85
CA VAL A 140 12.26 -3.65 20.83
C VAL A 140 12.63 -4.14 22.24
N LYS A 141 13.50 -3.39 22.93
CA LYS A 141 13.81 -3.64 24.34
C LYS A 141 12.53 -3.42 25.15
N LYS A 142 11.90 -4.52 25.57
CA LYS A 142 10.87 -4.63 26.62
C LYS A 142 10.04 -3.35 26.81
N ASP A 143 9.07 -3.14 25.93
CA ASP A 143 7.98 -2.24 26.27
C ASP A 143 6.93 -3.00 27.10
N ALA A 144 7.03 -2.86 28.42
CA ALA A 144 6.08 -3.45 29.37
C ALA A 144 4.68 -2.81 29.27
N VAL A 145 4.56 -1.63 28.65
CA VAL A 145 3.31 -0.89 28.51
C VAL A 145 2.52 -1.39 27.29
N ASN A 146 3.22 -1.76 26.20
CA ASN A 146 2.59 -2.14 24.94
C ASN A 146 2.46 -3.66 24.70
N HIS A 147 2.87 -4.50 25.65
CA HIS A 147 2.80 -5.97 25.55
C HIS A 147 3.44 -6.52 24.25
N LEU A 148 4.48 -5.88 23.71
CA LEU A 148 5.20 -6.29 22.49
C LEU A 148 6.36 -7.26 22.80
N LEU A 149 6.23 -8.06 23.86
CA LEU A 149 7.25 -9.04 24.21
C LEU A 149 7.36 -10.07 23.08
N ASN A 150 8.59 -10.37 22.65
CA ASN A 150 8.90 -11.31 21.55
C ASN A 150 8.30 -10.92 20.18
N CYS A 151 7.93 -9.65 20.02
CA CYS A 151 7.36 -9.15 18.78
C CYS A 151 8.44 -8.63 17.83
N ARG A 152 8.29 -8.96 16.55
CA ARG A 152 9.08 -8.42 15.45
C ARG A 152 8.21 -7.51 14.59
N LEU A 153 8.68 -6.29 14.31
CA LEU A 153 8.03 -5.41 13.34
C LEU A 153 8.12 -6.04 11.95
N LEU A 154 7.01 -6.06 11.22
CA LEU A 154 6.98 -6.53 9.84
C LEU A 154 7.46 -5.43 8.90
N ASP A 155 8.42 -5.78 8.05
CA ASP A 155 8.94 -4.87 7.05
C ASP A 155 7.99 -4.77 5.87
N GLY A 156 7.70 -3.54 5.48
CA GLY A 156 7.09 -3.24 4.21
C GLY A 156 8.06 -3.60 3.07
N VAL A 157 7.57 -4.31 2.05
CA VAL A 157 8.43 -4.79 0.94
C VAL A 157 8.32 -3.98 -0.34
N LEU A 158 7.41 -3.01 -0.41
CA LEU A 158 7.42 -2.04 -1.49
C LEU A 158 8.51 -1.02 -1.16
N PRO A 159 9.58 -0.92 -1.98
CA PRO A 159 10.57 0.13 -1.80
C PRO A 159 9.93 1.50 -2.06
N PRO A 160 10.58 2.61 -1.70
CA PRO A 160 10.10 3.95 -2.04
C PRO A 160 9.81 4.13 -3.54
N TRP A 161 10.49 3.37 -4.40
CA TRP A 161 10.29 3.35 -5.85
C TRP A 161 10.03 1.94 -6.39
N PRO A 162 8.79 1.44 -6.29
CA PRO A 162 8.48 0.10 -6.76
C PRO A 162 8.59 0.02 -8.28
N LYS A 163 9.17 -1.08 -8.76
CA LYS A 163 9.22 -1.39 -10.18
C LYS A 163 7.88 -1.98 -10.62
N TRP A 164 6.84 -1.14 -10.61
CA TRP A 164 5.44 -1.48 -10.86
C TRP A 164 5.20 -2.29 -12.14
N LYS A 165 5.98 -2.05 -13.20
CA LYS A 165 5.88 -2.78 -14.48
C LYS A 165 6.78 -4.02 -14.58
N GLN A 166 7.49 -4.41 -13.51
CA GLN A 166 8.25 -5.65 -13.48
C GLN A 166 7.44 -6.78 -12.86
N ARG A 167 7.27 -7.89 -13.61
CA ARG A 167 6.52 -9.07 -13.14
C ARG A 167 7.11 -9.72 -11.88
N THR A 168 8.37 -9.47 -11.58
CA THR A 168 9.08 -9.95 -10.37
C THR A 168 8.78 -9.10 -9.14
N SER A 169 8.19 -7.91 -9.30
CA SER A 169 7.75 -7.06 -8.19
C SER A 169 6.68 -7.79 -7.35
N PRO A 170 6.65 -7.62 -6.02
CA PRO A 170 5.57 -8.12 -5.17
C PRO A 170 4.19 -7.63 -5.60
N VAL A 171 4.13 -6.42 -6.18
CA VAL A 171 2.95 -5.81 -6.78
C VAL A 171 3.30 -5.40 -8.22
N TYR A 172 2.60 -5.99 -9.19
CA TYR A 172 2.77 -5.73 -10.62
C TYR A 172 1.51 -5.07 -11.19
N ILE A 173 1.66 -3.94 -11.88
CA ILE A 173 0.56 -3.25 -12.56
C ILE A 173 0.41 -3.85 -13.97
N ASN A 174 -0.59 -4.71 -14.13
CA ASN A 174 -0.91 -5.29 -15.43
C ASN A 174 -1.45 -4.22 -16.39
N HIS A 175 -2.34 -3.35 -15.90
CA HIS A 175 -2.93 -2.25 -16.67
C HIS A 175 -3.22 -1.06 -15.75
N PHE A 176 -3.28 0.16 -16.31
CA PHE A 176 -3.72 1.36 -15.60
C PHE A 176 -4.81 2.03 -16.43
N ALA A 177 -6.03 2.07 -15.90
CA ALA A 177 -7.14 2.78 -16.50
C ALA A 177 -7.05 4.26 -16.13
N MET A 178 -6.95 5.12 -17.14
CA MET A 178 -6.97 6.57 -16.95
C MET A 178 -8.42 7.03 -16.83
N GLU A 179 -8.74 7.72 -15.75
CA GLU A 179 -10.10 8.17 -15.44
C GLU A 179 -10.17 9.69 -15.46
N ASP A 180 -9.32 10.34 -14.66
CA ASP A 180 -9.31 11.79 -14.49
C ASP A 180 -7.98 12.39 -14.96
N PHE A 181 -8.08 13.45 -15.76
CA PHE A 181 -6.94 14.22 -16.27
C PHE A 181 -6.87 15.57 -15.59
N HIS A 182 -5.73 15.87 -14.98
CA HIS A 182 -5.51 17.11 -14.23
C HIS A 182 -4.47 17.96 -14.96
N PRO A 183 -4.90 18.79 -15.93
CA PRO A 183 -3.96 19.58 -16.72
C PRO A 183 -3.25 20.67 -15.91
N SER A 184 -3.77 21.06 -14.74
CA SER A 184 -3.07 21.95 -13.81
C SER A 184 -1.77 21.34 -13.29
N ASP A 185 -1.69 20.02 -13.29
CA ASP A 185 -0.57 19.26 -12.73
C ASP A 185 0.45 18.89 -13.84
N LEU A 186 0.18 19.31 -15.09
CA LEU A 186 1.17 19.33 -16.16
C LEU A 186 2.24 20.35 -15.82
N ASN A 187 3.36 19.87 -15.31
CA ASN A 187 4.53 20.70 -15.14
C ASN A 187 5.53 20.47 -16.30
N PRO A 188 5.64 21.39 -17.27
CA PRO A 188 6.55 21.25 -18.40
C PRO A 188 8.03 21.38 -18.00
N PHE A 189 8.32 21.77 -16.76
CA PHE A 189 9.67 21.92 -16.21
C PHE A 189 10.05 20.82 -15.22
N GLU A 190 9.08 20.04 -14.72
CA GLU A 190 9.37 18.73 -14.14
C GLU A 190 9.46 17.74 -15.30
N ILE A 191 10.69 17.45 -15.72
CA ILE A 191 10.99 16.20 -16.38
C ILE A 191 10.55 15.14 -15.38
N GLY A 192 9.38 14.52 -15.61
CA GLY A 192 8.55 13.83 -14.63
C GLY A 192 9.34 13.21 -13.49
N GLY A 193 8.94 13.52 -12.24
CA GLY A 193 9.66 13.13 -11.03
C GLY A 193 10.21 11.73 -11.17
N ILE A 194 11.54 11.64 -11.35
CA ILE A 194 12.20 10.39 -11.72
C ILE A 194 11.80 9.35 -10.68
N ASN A 195 11.12 8.28 -11.13
CA ASN A 195 10.65 7.16 -10.31
C ASN A 195 9.37 7.37 -9.48
N GLY A 196 8.48 8.32 -9.81
CA GLY A 196 7.18 8.47 -9.12
C GLY A 196 7.26 9.20 -7.77
N ASN A 197 8.26 10.07 -7.61
CA ASN A 197 8.37 11.04 -6.51
C ASN A 197 7.58 12.34 -6.80
N GLY A 198 6.79 12.37 -7.88
CA GLY A 198 5.94 13.52 -8.19
C GLY A 198 5.01 13.78 -7.02
N ARG A 199 4.96 15.03 -6.54
CA ARG A 199 3.97 15.44 -5.53
C ARG A 199 2.54 15.43 -6.09
N THR A 200 2.41 15.37 -7.42
CA THR A 200 1.16 15.53 -8.17
C THR A 200 1.16 14.59 -9.37
N SER A 201 0.03 13.94 -9.61
CA SER A 201 -0.15 13.03 -10.75
C SER A 201 -1.04 13.69 -11.81
N ILE A 202 -0.61 13.62 -13.06
CA ILE A 202 -1.35 14.22 -14.18
C ILE A 202 -2.59 13.38 -14.52
N TRP A 203 -2.50 12.06 -14.30
CA TRP A 203 -3.61 11.13 -14.44
C TRP A 203 -3.90 10.44 -13.12
N TYR A 204 -5.19 10.38 -12.77
CA TYR A 204 -5.71 9.53 -11.71
C TYR A 204 -6.59 8.44 -12.30
N GLY A 205 -6.58 7.27 -11.67
CA GLY A 205 -7.48 6.19 -12.04
C GLY A 205 -7.12 4.86 -11.41
N THR A 206 -7.55 3.77 -12.04
CA THR A 206 -7.48 2.43 -11.47
C THR A 206 -6.34 1.61 -12.05
N ALA A 207 -5.41 1.17 -11.21
CA ALA A 207 -4.43 0.14 -11.54
C ALA A 207 -5.01 -1.26 -11.31
N TYR A 208 -4.82 -2.14 -12.29
CA TYR A 208 -5.14 -3.57 -12.21
C TYR A 208 -3.87 -4.30 -11.76
N CYS A 209 -3.79 -4.54 -10.45
CA CYS A 209 -2.61 -5.04 -9.77
C CYS A 209 -2.67 -6.55 -9.54
N ASP A 210 -1.57 -7.19 -9.92
CA ASP A 210 -1.22 -8.57 -9.60
C ASP A 210 -0.33 -8.57 -8.35
N ILE A 211 -0.83 -9.06 -7.24
CA ILE A 211 -0.11 -9.17 -5.98
C ILE A 211 0.27 -10.63 -5.75
N ARG A 212 1.56 -10.90 -5.56
CA ARG A 212 2.04 -12.25 -5.26
C ARG A 212 1.91 -12.54 -3.76
N PHE A 213 1.07 -13.52 -3.44
CA PHE A 213 0.83 -13.99 -2.09
C PHE A 213 1.07 -15.49 -2.01
N MET A 214 2.14 -15.88 -1.32
CA MET A 214 2.65 -17.26 -1.36
C MET A 214 2.82 -17.69 -2.83
N ASP A 215 2.33 -18.88 -3.21
CA ASP A 215 2.35 -19.39 -4.58
C ASP A 215 1.10 -18.97 -5.39
N LYS A 216 0.32 -18.00 -4.90
CA LYS A 216 -0.92 -17.53 -5.52
C LYS A 216 -0.82 -16.08 -5.98
N LEU A 217 -1.69 -15.76 -6.93
CA LEU A 217 -1.79 -14.46 -7.57
C LEU A 217 -3.12 -13.82 -7.19
N VAL A 218 -3.03 -12.66 -6.55
CA VAL A 218 -4.17 -11.89 -6.07
C VAL A 218 -4.39 -10.69 -6.98
N LYS A 219 -5.58 -10.61 -7.58
CA LYS A 219 -5.90 -9.60 -8.60
C LYS A 219 -6.80 -8.52 -8.01
N LEU A 220 -6.24 -7.33 -7.80
CA LEU A 220 -6.95 -6.20 -7.18
C LEU A 220 -6.96 -4.97 -8.07
N LYS A 221 -8.05 -4.22 -7.98
CA LYS A 221 -8.12 -2.83 -8.47
C LYS A 221 -7.61 -1.91 -7.38
N ILE A 222 -6.66 -1.04 -7.67
CA ILE A 222 -6.08 -0.13 -6.68
C ILE A 222 -6.02 1.28 -7.29
N PRO A 223 -6.44 2.33 -6.56
CA PRO A 223 -6.29 3.69 -7.04
C PRO A 223 -4.80 4.06 -7.13
N PHE A 224 -4.42 4.64 -8.27
CA PHE A 224 -3.06 5.05 -8.57
C PHE A 224 -3.07 6.42 -9.24
N GLY A 225 -2.00 7.18 -8.98
CA GLY A 225 -1.59 8.32 -9.78
C GLY A 225 -0.56 7.91 -10.82
N TYR A 226 -0.55 8.60 -11.95
CA TYR A 226 0.46 8.48 -13.00
C TYR A 226 0.96 9.87 -13.43
N ASP A 227 2.27 10.06 -13.31
CA ASP A 227 2.89 11.39 -13.38
C ASP A 227 3.32 11.77 -14.80
N ASN A 228 3.08 10.91 -15.79
CA ASN A 228 3.52 11.12 -17.17
C ASN A 228 2.35 11.36 -18.14
N LEU A 229 2.56 12.24 -19.11
CA LEU A 229 1.61 12.49 -20.18
C LEU A 229 1.52 11.32 -21.17
N LEU A 230 2.66 10.64 -21.40
CA LEU A 230 2.77 9.53 -22.34
C LEU A 230 2.70 8.20 -21.60
N TRP A 231 2.16 7.19 -22.27
CA TRP A 231 2.15 5.81 -21.76
C TRP A 231 3.59 5.24 -21.77
N PHE A 232 3.84 4.16 -21.02
CA PHE A 232 5.06 3.33 -21.04
C PHE A 232 6.19 3.64 -20.03
N THR A 233 5.99 4.55 -19.09
CA THR A 233 6.96 4.72 -17.98
C THR A 233 6.54 3.95 -16.72
N ASN A 234 7.40 3.95 -15.70
CA ASN A 234 7.14 3.34 -14.40
C ASN A 234 6.76 4.39 -13.33
N ASP A 235 6.37 5.60 -13.75
CA ASP A 235 6.14 6.77 -12.88
C ASP A 235 4.73 6.73 -12.28
N TYR A 236 4.47 5.67 -11.52
CA TYR A 236 3.22 5.46 -10.83
C TYR A 236 3.40 5.73 -9.34
N HIS A 237 2.39 6.34 -8.73
CA HIS A 237 2.34 6.61 -7.31
C HIS A 237 1.06 6.03 -6.71
N ALA A 238 1.20 5.36 -5.56
CA ALA A 238 0.08 4.92 -4.75
C ALA A 238 0.47 4.88 -3.29
N LYS A 239 -0.48 5.20 -2.41
CA LYS A 239 -0.34 5.00 -0.96
C LYS A 239 -0.57 3.53 -0.61
N LEU A 240 0.29 2.65 -1.13
CA LEU A 240 0.17 1.20 -0.99
C LEU A 240 1.39 0.65 -0.27
N GLN A 241 1.18 -0.19 0.74
CA GLN A 241 2.21 -1.04 1.32
C GLN A 241 1.79 -2.50 1.34
N TYR A 242 2.73 -3.39 1.03
CA TYR A 242 2.61 -4.82 1.25
C TYR A 242 3.63 -5.28 2.29
N TYR A 243 3.20 -6.09 3.25
CA TYR A 243 4.06 -6.57 4.34
C TYR A 243 4.32 -8.06 4.18
N LYS A 244 5.59 -8.46 4.22
CA LYS A 244 5.98 -9.88 4.26
C LYS A 244 6.29 -10.33 5.67
N LEU A 245 6.08 -11.62 5.90
CA LEU A 245 6.55 -12.27 7.12
C LEU A 245 8.06 -12.53 7.05
N PRO A 246 8.74 -12.69 8.19
CA PRO A 246 10.11 -13.20 8.21
C PRO A 246 10.22 -14.51 7.43
N LYS A 247 11.37 -14.74 6.79
CA LYS A 247 11.62 -15.91 5.92
C LYS A 247 11.29 -17.23 6.62
N GLU A 248 11.58 -17.35 7.92
CA GLU A 248 11.28 -18.57 8.68
C GLU A 248 9.78 -18.88 8.84
N PHE A 249 8.90 -17.90 8.60
CA PHE A 249 7.44 -18.00 8.71
C PHE A 249 6.71 -17.80 7.37
N GLU A 250 7.40 -17.34 6.33
CA GLU A 250 6.81 -16.95 5.03
C GLU A 250 5.94 -18.07 4.44
N HIS A 251 6.37 -19.33 4.53
CA HIS A 251 5.62 -20.48 4.00
C HIS A 251 4.79 -21.22 5.05
N LYS A 252 4.86 -20.83 6.33
CA LYS A 252 4.17 -21.52 7.45
C LYS A 252 2.88 -20.84 7.84
N ILE A 253 2.84 -19.52 7.72
CA ILE A 253 1.70 -18.72 8.16
C ILE A 253 0.98 -18.16 6.93
N PRO A 254 -0.30 -18.53 6.72
CA PRO A 254 -1.04 -18.20 5.52
C PRO A 254 -1.69 -16.81 5.61
N VAL A 255 -0.97 -15.82 6.14
CA VAL A 255 -1.47 -14.46 6.38
C VAL A 255 -0.43 -13.42 5.94
N ARG A 256 -0.89 -12.36 5.27
CA ARG A 256 -0.13 -11.16 4.94
C ARG A 256 -1.01 -9.94 5.16
N PHE A 257 -0.37 -8.78 5.20
CA PHE A 257 -1.04 -7.51 5.37
C PHE A 257 -0.80 -6.63 4.16
N LEU A 258 -1.85 -5.94 3.76
CA LEU A 258 -1.83 -4.92 2.73
C LEU A 258 -2.38 -3.65 3.37
N GLN A 259 -1.68 -2.53 3.22
CA GLN A 259 -2.17 -1.23 3.62
C GLN A 259 -2.40 -0.41 2.36
N LEU A 260 -3.60 0.14 2.22
CA LEU A 260 -3.97 1.00 1.10
C LEU A 260 -4.58 2.27 1.69
N GLU A 261 -3.91 3.40 1.46
CA GLU A 261 -4.26 4.70 2.04
C GLU A 261 -4.46 4.59 3.57
N HIS A 262 -5.71 4.74 4.00
CA HIS A 262 -6.19 4.79 5.37
C HIS A 262 -6.76 3.44 5.83
N ASP A 263 -6.56 2.37 5.06
CA ASP A 263 -7.15 1.07 5.34
C ASP A 263 -6.07 -0.01 5.43
N VAL A 264 -6.22 -0.88 6.41
CA VAL A 264 -5.41 -2.10 6.54
C VAL A 264 -6.28 -3.30 6.20
N TYR A 265 -5.75 -4.19 5.37
CA TYR A 265 -6.39 -5.42 4.93
C TYR A 265 -5.56 -6.62 5.33
N ILE A 266 -6.23 -7.67 5.78
CA ILE A 266 -5.64 -8.99 5.98
C ILE A 266 -5.90 -9.82 4.74
N LEU A 267 -4.83 -10.31 4.12
CA LEU A 267 -4.87 -11.32 3.08
C LEU A 267 -4.56 -12.68 3.71
N ARG A 268 -5.51 -13.61 3.67
CA ARG A 268 -5.35 -14.97 4.24
C ARG A 268 -5.71 -16.07 3.25
N ALA A 269 -5.00 -17.19 3.27
CA ALA A 269 -5.40 -18.37 2.49
C ALA A 269 -6.67 -19.00 3.08
N GLU A 270 -7.56 -19.50 2.23
CA GLU A 270 -8.66 -20.37 2.66
C GLU A 270 -8.10 -21.79 2.91
N LYS A 271 -8.59 -22.44 3.98
CA LYS A 271 -8.27 -23.83 4.31
C LYS A 271 -9.01 -24.79 3.40
#